data_AF-A0A1T1DI36-F1
#
_entry.id   AF-A0A1T1DI36-F1
#
_cell.length_a   1.000
_cell.length_b   1.000
_cell.length_c   1.000
_cell.angle_alpha   90.00
_cell.angle_beta   90.00
_cell.angle_gamma   90.00
#
_symmetry.space_group_name_H-M   'P 1'
#
loop_
_entity.id
_entity.type
_entity.pdbx_description
1 polymer ?
#
loop_
_entity_poly.entity_id
_entity_poly.type
_entity_poly.pdbx_seq_one_letter_code
_entity_poly.pdbx_strand_id
1 'polypeptide(L)'
;MDKYYSEIPDGLWKQIAPLIPKEKPKPEGGRNRVPTRLVMAGIIYRMKTGCQWRAIPNEFGSGQTCHRRFQEWERAGVFKKIYKSILKYYDVKNQIAWDWASMNSAMVKAPKGGA
;
A
#
# COMPACT_ATOMS: atom_id res chain seq x y z
N MET A 1 -10.54 -12.21 11.75
CA MET A 1 -9.90 -10.99 11.19
C MET A 1 -10.96 -9.91 11.11
N ASP A 2 -10.72 -8.71 11.64
CA ASP A 2 -11.64 -7.59 11.42
C ASP A 2 -11.81 -7.33 9.93
N LYS A 3 -13.05 -7.44 9.44
CA LYS A 3 -13.41 -7.35 8.00
C LYS A 3 -12.94 -6.02 7.37
N TYR A 4 -12.73 -5.00 8.21
CA TYR A 4 -12.23 -3.67 7.86
C TYR A 4 -10.83 -3.62 7.25
N TYR A 5 -10.02 -4.68 7.42
CA TYR A 5 -8.64 -4.70 6.93
C TYR A 5 -8.41 -5.66 5.78
N SER A 6 -9.31 -6.63 5.59
CA SER A 6 -9.15 -7.69 4.61
C SER A 6 -9.62 -7.31 3.21
N GLU A 7 -10.50 -6.30 3.08
CA GLU A 7 -11.17 -5.99 1.82
C GLU A 7 -11.04 -4.52 1.42
N ILE A 8 -10.50 -4.29 0.22
CA ILE A 8 -10.52 -2.99 -0.44
C ILE A 8 -11.87 -2.90 -1.17
N PRO A 9 -12.74 -1.89 -0.95
CA PRO A 9 -14.01 -1.77 -1.65
C PRO A 9 -13.84 -1.76 -3.18
N ASP A 10 -14.78 -2.36 -3.92
CA ASP A 10 -14.68 -2.48 -5.38
C ASP A 10 -14.55 -1.14 -6.09
N GLY A 11 -15.31 -0.12 -5.65
CA GLY A 11 -15.24 1.23 -6.21
C GLY A 11 -13.84 1.84 -6.07
N LEU A 12 -13.20 1.65 -4.91
CA LEU A 12 -11.83 2.11 -4.68
C LEU A 12 -10.84 1.30 -5.50
N TRP A 13 -11.03 -0.03 -5.58
CA TRP A 13 -10.15 -0.90 -6.36
C TRP A 13 -10.17 -0.55 -7.85
N LYS A 14 -11.33 -0.21 -8.42
CA LYS A 14 -11.44 0.25 -9.82
C LYS A 14 -10.58 1.48 -10.12
N GLN A 15 -10.40 2.38 -9.14
CA GLN A 15 -9.55 3.56 -9.29
C GLN A 15 -8.06 3.26 -9.06
N ILE A 16 -7.73 2.35 -8.13
CA ILE A 16 -6.34 2.03 -7.77
C ILE A 16 -5.71 1.08 -8.79
N ALA A 17 -6.42 0.05 -9.23
CA ALA A 17 -5.87 -1.02 -10.08
C ALA A 17 -5.15 -0.50 -11.35
N PRO A 18 -5.66 0.51 -12.07
CA PRO A 18 -4.97 1.07 -13.24
C PRO A 18 -3.64 1.79 -12.93
N LEU A 19 -3.44 2.24 -11.68
CA LEU A 19 -2.23 2.94 -11.26
C LEU A 19 -1.07 1.97 -10.96
N ILE A 20 -1.39 0.69 -10.78
CA ILE A 20 -0.43 -0.36 -10.49
C ILE A 20 0.18 -0.85 -11.82
N PRO A 21 1.52 -0.92 -11.94
CA PRO A 21 2.17 -1.47 -13.13
C PRO A 21 1.61 -2.85 -13.48
N LYS A 22 1.31 -3.04 -14.77
CA LYS A 22 0.88 -4.34 -15.28
C LYS A 22 1.97 -5.37 -14.99
N GLU A 23 1.53 -6.56 -14.59
CA GLU A 23 2.44 -7.64 -14.29
C GLU A 23 3.14 -8.08 -15.57
N LYS A 24 4.47 -8.27 -15.49
CA LYS A 24 5.22 -8.83 -16.62
C LYS A 24 4.71 -10.25 -16.89
N PRO A 25 4.42 -10.61 -18.16
CA PRO A 25 4.04 -11.96 -18.52
C PRO A 25 5.16 -12.93 -18.10
N LYS A 26 4.77 -14.10 -17.60
CA LYS A 26 5.70 -15.14 -17.19
C LYS A 26 5.82 -16.14 -18.36
N PRO A 27 7.01 -16.31 -18.97
CA PRO A 27 7.13 -17.08 -20.21
C PRO A 27 6.74 -18.56 -20.10
N GLU A 28 7.00 -19.25 -18.98
CA GLU A 28 6.45 -20.59 -18.70
C GLU A 28 6.85 -21.03 -17.29
N GLY A 29 5.98 -21.74 -16.57
CA GLY A 29 6.32 -22.50 -15.36
C GLY A 29 6.46 -21.73 -14.04
N GLY A 30 5.80 -22.26 -13.00
CA GLY A 30 6.00 -21.91 -11.58
C GLY A 30 4.74 -21.40 -10.87
N ARG A 31 4.81 -21.32 -9.54
CA ARG A 31 3.66 -21.01 -8.67
C ARG A 31 2.94 -19.72 -9.08
N ASN A 32 1.61 -19.80 -9.16
CA ASN A 32 0.73 -18.66 -9.40
C ASN A 32 1.04 -17.53 -8.41
N ARG A 33 1.12 -16.31 -8.92
CA ARG A 33 1.36 -15.13 -8.08
C ARG A 33 0.13 -14.87 -7.22
N VAL A 34 0.37 -14.35 -6.01
CA VAL A 34 -0.69 -13.85 -5.14
C VAL A 34 -1.40 -12.68 -5.85
N PRO A 35 -2.75 -12.65 -5.88
CA PRO A 35 -3.51 -11.59 -6.53
C PRO A 35 -3.12 -10.19 -6.05
N THR A 36 -2.98 -9.24 -6.98
CA THR A 36 -2.57 -7.85 -6.71
C THR A 36 -3.41 -7.17 -5.63
N ARG A 37 -4.74 -7.33 -5.70
CA ARG A 37 -5.68 -6.75 -4.72
C ARG A 37 -5.43 -7.28 -3.31
N LEU A 38 -5.16 -8.58 -3.20
CA LEU A 38 -4.90 -9.26 -1.94
C LEU A 38 -3.59 -8.79 -1.31
N VAL A 39 -2.54 -8.63 -2.13
CA VAL A 39 -1.27 -8.06 -1.65
C VAL A 39 -1.43 -6.60 -1.22
N MET A 40 -2.20 -5.79 -1.96
CA MET A 40 -2.49 -4.41 -1.56
C MET A 40 -3.22 -4.36 -0.22
N ALA A 41 -4.19 -5.25 0.01
CA ALA A 41 -4.87 -5.38 1.30
C ALA A 41 -3.87 -5.72 2.44
N GLY A 42 -2.96 -6.68 2.21
CA GLY A 42 -1.91 -7.01 3.18
C GLY A 42 -0.95 -5.86 3.50
N ILE A 43 -0.60 -5.04 2.50
CA ILE A 43 0.21 -3.82 2.69
C ILE A 43 -0.56 -2.80 3.53
N ILE A 44 -1.85 -2.57 3.24
CA ILE A 44 -2.70 -1.66 4.01
C ILE A 44 -2.86 -2.16 5.46
N TYR A 45 -3.05 -3.46 5.66
CA TYR A 45 -3.10 -4.07 6.98
C TYR A 45 -1.83 -3.76 7.78
N ARG A 46 -0.66 -3.97 7.17
CA ARG A 46 0.62 -3.62 7.82
C ARG A 46 0.69 -2.13 8.16
N MET A 47 0.32 -1.26 7.23
CA MET A 47 0.38 0.19 7.45
C MET A 47 -0.50 0.65 8.60
N LYS A 48 -1.69 0.05 8.76
CA LYS A 48 -2.60 0.41 9.85
C LYS A 48 -2.20 -0.19 11.20
N THR A 49 -1.67 -1.41 11.22
CA THR A 49 -1.32 -2.12 12.46
C THR A 49 0.12 -1.85 12.93
N GLY A 50 1.00 -1.38 12.05
CA GLY A 50 2.42 -1.22 12.33
C GLY A 50 3.17 -2.54 12.49
N CYS A 51 2.56 -3.68 12.16
CA CYS A 51 3.18 -4.98 12.40
C CYS A 51 4.44 -5.19 11.53
N GLN A 52 5.29 -6.12 11.96
CA GLN A 52 6.43 -6.55 11.15
C GLN A 52 5.93 -7.25 9.87
N TRP A 53 6.69 -7.15 8.77
CA TRP A 53 6.31 -7.82 7.52
C TRP A 53 6.06 -9.32 7.69
N ARG A 54 6.87 -10.00 8.52
CA ARG A 54 6.71 -11.43 8.83
C ARG A 54 5.46 -11.77 9.64
N ALA A 55 4.87 -10.78 10.31
CA ALA A 55 3.67 -10.93 11.12
C ALA A 55 2.37 -10.62 10.34
N ILE A 56 2.47 -10.34 9.03
CA ILE A 56 1.28 -10.21 8.17
C ILE A 56 0.61 -11.59 8.07
N PRO A 57 -0.72 -11.68 8.30
CA PRO A 57 -1.46 -12.93 8.14
C PRO A 57 -1.30 -13.54 6.75
N ASN A 58 -1.13 -14.87 6.71
CA ASN A 58 -0.87 -15.61 5.47
C ASN A 58 -2.02 -15.55 4.46
N GLU A 59 -3.23 -15.17 4.89
CA GLU A 59 -4.37 -14.90 4.01
C GLU A 59 -4.09 -13.82 2.96
N PHE A 60 -3.16 -12.88 3.21
CA PHE A 60 -2.73 -11.88 2.23
C PHE A 60 -1.59 -12.36 1.31
N GLY A 61 -1.15 -13.60 1.49
CA GLY A 61 0.13 -14.10 0.99
C GLY A 61 1.26 -13.89 2.00
N SER A 62 2.46 -14.36 1.65
CA SER A 62 3.60 -14.26 2.57
C SER A 62 4.01 -12.80 2.79
N GLY A 63 4.41 -12.47 4.01
CA GLY A 63 4.94 -11.16 4.36
C GLY A 63 6.08 -10.67 3.46
N GLN A 64 6.95 -11.59 3.01
CA GLN A 64 8.00 -11.31 2.05
C GLN A 64 7.46 -10.91 0.67
N THR A 65 6.38 -11.55 0.21
CA THR A 65 5.72 -11.19 -1.06
C THR A 65 5.12 -9.78 -0.97
N CYS A 66 4.47 -9.46 0.15
CA CYS A 66 3.93 -8.13 0.41
C CYS A 66 5.04 -7.08 0.42
N HIS A 67 6.15 -7.34 1.12
CA HIS A 67 7.28 -6.42 1.19
C HIS A 67 7.92 -6.18 -0.19
N ARG A 68 8.16 -7.25 -0.97
CA ARG A 68 8.75 -7.13 -2.30
C ARG A 68 7.86 -6.31 -3.24
N ARG A 69 6.54 -6.55 -3.22
CA ARG A 69 5.56 -5.80 -4.03
C ARG A 69 5.46 -4.34 -3.57
N PHE A 70 5.50 -4.09 -2.26
CA PHE A 70 5.57 -2.74 -1.72
C PHE A 70 6.76 -1.98 -2.30
N GLN A 71 7.97 -2.53 -2.24
CA GLN A 71 9.17 -1.90 -2.78
C GLN A 71 9.12 -1.70 -4.31
N GLU A 72 8.54 -2.64 -5.05
CA GLU A 72 8.35 -2.52 -6.50
C GLU A 72 7.40 -1.37 -6.84
N TRP A 73 6.28 -1.28 -6.11
CA TRP A 73 5.26 -0.25 -6.32
C TRP A 73 5.67 1.13 -5.83
N GLU A 74 6.45 1.19 -4.75
CA GLU A 74 7.08 2.41 -4.26
C GLU A 74 8.04 2.98 -5.32
N ARG A 75 8.95 2.15 -5.85
CA ARG A 75 9.85 2.55 -6.96
C ARG A 75 9.09 2.96 -8.23
N ALA A 76 7.96 2.32 -8.52
CA ALA A 76 7.09 2.69 -9.63
C ALA A 76 6.19 3.92 -9.36
N GLY A 77 6.28 4.51 -8.16
CA GLY A 77 5.53 5.69 -7.74
C GLY A 77 4.03 5.45 -7.55
N VAL A 78 3.59 4.20 -7.35
CA VAL A 78 2.17 3.83 -7.21
C VAL A 78 1.53 4.55 -6.05
N PHE A 79 2.14 4.52 -4.86
CA PHE A 79 1.59 5.17 -3.67
C PHE A 79 1.48 6.69 -3.84
N LYS A 80 2.47 7.31 -4.50
CA LYS A 80 2.42 8.74 -4.85
C LYS A 80 1.27 9.06 -5.82
N LYS A 81 1.01 8.20 -6.80
CA LYS A 81 -0.12 8.34 -7.74
C LYS A 81 -1.46 8.20 -7.01
N ILE A 82 -1.59 7.18 -6.14
CA ILE A 82 -2.78 6.97 -5.30
C ILE A 82 -3.03 8.20 -4.43
N TYR A 83 -1.99 8.70 -3.74
CA TYR A 83 -2.09 9.89 -2.89
C TYR A 83 -2.59 11.11 -3.67
N LYS A 84 -2.04 11.36 -4.86
CA LYS A 84 -2.52 12.43 -5.75
C LYS A 84 -3.99 12.26 -6.14
N SER A 85 -4.43 11.03 -6.45
CA SER A 85 -5.84 10.77 -6.78
C SER A 85 -6.76 11.04 -5.59
N ILE A 86 -6.33 10.67 -4.38
CA ILE A 86 -7.07 10.96 -3.15
C ILE A 86 -7.14 12.47 -2.93
N LEU A 87 -6.04 13.21 -3.05
CA LEU A 87 -6.04 14.66 -2.92
C LEU A 87 -7.01 15.32 -3.89
N LYS A 88 -7.02 14.91 -5.17
CA LYS A 88 -7.99 15.43 -6.16
C LYS A 88 -9.44 15.15 -5.76
N TYR A 89 -9.72 13.97 -5.23
CA TYR A 89 -11.06 13.63 -4.75
C TYR A 89 -11.46 14.53 -3.56
N TYR A 90 -10.56 14.73 -2.60
CA TYR A 90 -10.81 15.57 -1.44
C TYR A 90 -10.94 17.04 -1.81
N ASP A 91 -10.18 17.52 -2.79
CA ASP A 91 -10.26 18.89 -3.30
C ASP A 91 -11.66 19.20 -3.84
N VAL A 92 -12.20 18.32 -4.68
CA VAL A 92 -13.56 18.46 -5.22
C VAL A 92 -14.63 18.38 -4.12
N LYS A 93 -14.45 17.47 -3.16
CA LYS A 93 -15.49 17.18 -2.16
C LYS A 93 -15.50 18.13 -0.97
N ASN A 94 -14.33 18.54 -0.49
CA ASN A 94 -14.16 19.26 0.77
C ASN A 94 -13.38 20.57 0.62
N GLN A 95 -12.98 20.95 -0.61
CA GLN A 95 -12.16 22.14 -0.92
C GLN A 95 -10.89 22.19 -0.07
N ILE A 96 -9.79 21.66 -0.61
CA ILE A 96 -8.51 21.73 0.08
C ILE A 96 -8.06 23.19 0.06
N ALA A 97 -7.80 23.75 1.23
CA ALA A 97 -7.18 25.07 1.39
C ALA A 97 -5.71 25.00 0.93
N TRP A 98 -5.48 25.13 -0.39
CA TRP A 98 -4.14 25.04 -0.98
C TRP A 98 -3.23 26.20 -0.59
N ASP A 99 -3.81 27.31 -0.14
CA ASP A 99 -3.15 28.50 0.38
C ASP A 99 -2.50 28.26 1.75
N TRP A 100 -3.00 27.29 2.52
CA TRP A 100 -2.49 26.99 3.85
C TRP A 100 -2.26 25.49 4.06
N ALA A 101 -0.99 25.09 4.14
CA ALA A 101 -0.59 23.71 4.45
C ALA A 101 0.36 23.70 5.66
N SER A 102 0.06 22.84 6.65
CA SER A 102 0.95 22.54 7.77
C SER A 102 1.68 21.23 7.53
N MET A 103 3.00 21.23 7.68
CA MET A 103 3.84 20.03 7.61
C MET A 103 4.17 19.59 9.04
N ASN A 104 3.61 18.48 9.50
CA ASN A 104 4.06 17.87 10.74
C ASN A 104 5.22 16.90 10.46
N SER A 105 6.23 16.93 11.32
CA SER A 105 7.33 15.97 11.30
C SER A 105 7.53 15.46 12.72
N ALA A 106 7.83 14.17 12.86
CA ALA A 106 8.20 13.58 14.15
C ALA A 106 9.62 13.03 14.04
N MET A 107 10.56 13.61 14.77
CA MET A 107 11.89 13.02 14.96
C MET A 107 11.82 12.05 16.13
N VAL A 108 12.04 10.76 15.86
CA VAL A 108 12.22 9.75 16.90
C VAL A 108 13.71 9.47 17.06
N LYS A 109 14.16 9.30 18.31
CA LYS A 109 15.55 8.95 18.60
C LYS A 109 15.88 7.61 17.96
N ALA A 110 17.01 7.50 17.27
CA ALA A 110 17.48 6.22 16.76
C ALA A 110 17.57 5.19 17.91
N PRO A 111 17.11 3.94 17.74
CA PRO A 111 17.36 2.89 18.71
C PRO A 111 18.86 2.83 18.94
N LYS A 112 19.30 2.88 20.21
CA LYS A 112 20.73 2.78 20.54
C LYS A 112 21.25 1.47 19.93
N GLY A 113 22.23 1.56 19.04
CA GLY A 113 22.91 0.39 18.50
C GLY A 113 23.39 -0.48 19.66
N GLY A 114 23.05 -1.77 19.60
CA GLY A 114 23.55 -2.75 20.58
C GLY A 114 25.07 -2.79 20.51
N ALA A 115 25.69 -2.78 21.68
CA ALA A 115 27.10 -3.16 21.84
C ALA A 115 27.28 -4.64 21.50
#